data_AF-A0A6A0QUC5-F1
#
_entry.id   AF-A0A6A0QUC5-F1
#
_cell.length_a   1.000
_cell.length_b   1.000
_cell.length_c   1.000
_cell.angle_alpha   90.00
_cell.angle_beta   90.00
_cell.angle_gamma   90.00
#
_symmetry.space_group_name_H-M   'P 1'
#
loop_
_entity.id
_entity.type
_entity.pdbx_description
1 polymer ?
#
loop_
_entity_poly.entity_id
_entity_poly.type
_entity_poly.pdbx_seq_one_letter_code
_entity_poly.pdbx_strand_id
1 'polypeptide(L)'
;MDTINLQGKTRPLMGHVESYWFENEQIGLGLTRFHRVVIPFEPFDSGLDYVEQPESTELVVEWAKLGLADPSDLDGVDLSMVKHEGIEASIYLGSAHNWTHLEQFRLTRVDAGFHVRCVAVVEFANEGVANNEPLEFETKVTYRGEA
;
A
#
# COMPACT_ATOMS: atom_id res chain seq x y z
N MET A 1 2.66 4.01 24.60
CA MET A 1 2.81 4.66 23.29
C MET A 1 1.55 5.42 23.01
N ASP A 2 1.68 6.57 22.35
CA ASP A 2 0.53 7.37 21.93
C ASP A 2 -0.06 6.82 20.63
N THR A 3 -1.26 7.28 20.29
CA THR A 3 -1.96 6.94 19.04
C THR A 3 -1.87 8.17 18.12
N ILE A 4 -1.45 7.97 16.87
CA ILE A 4 -1.31 9.05 15.87
C ILE A 4 -2.69 9.56 15.44
N ASN A 5 -3.70 8.68 15.43
CA ASN A 5 -5.03 8.89 14.86
C ASN A 5 -5.00 9.00 13.33
N LEU A 6 -4.41 7.99 12.68
CA LEU A 6 -4.30 7.93 11.21
C LEU A 6 -5.64 8.11 10.53
N GLN A 7 -6.68 7.42 10.98
CA GLN A 7 -8.00 7.47 10.36
C GLN A 7 -8.58 8.89 10.29
N GLY A 8 -8.33 9.71 11.32
CA GLY A 8 -8.82 11.09 11.38
C GLY A 8 -7.91 12.12 10.71
N LYS A 9 -6.63 11.80 10.49
CA LYS A 9 -5.63 12.74 9.98
C LYS A 9 -5.22 12.51 8.53
N THR A 10 -5.27 11.27 8.07
CA THR A 10 -4.87 10.92 6.70
C THR A 10 -6.02 11.15 5.72
N ARG A 11 -5.66 11.59 4.52
CA ARG A 11 -6.58 11.68 3.38
C ARG A 11 -5.89 11.08 2.18
N PRO A 12 -6.39 9.96 1.60
CA PRO A 12 -5.70 9.34 0.49
C PRO A 12 -5.79 10.25 -0.74
N LEU A 13 -4.66 10.38 -1.43
CA LEU A 13 -4.55 11.02 -2.72
C LEU A 13 -4.69 9.98 -3.84
N MET A 14 -4.72 10.46 -5.07
CA MET A 14 -4.67 9.57 -6.23
C MET A 14 -3.34 8.81 -6.25
N GLY A 15 -3.42 7.50 -6.19
CA GLY A 15 -2.27 6.62 -6.26
C GLY A 15 -1.98 6.12 -7.67
N HIS A 16 -1.05 5.18 -7.75
CA HIS A 16 -0.77 4.46 -8.99
C HIS A 16 -0.50 3.00 -8.69
N VAL A 17 -0.70 2.19 -9.73
CA VAL A 17 -0.29 0.79 -9.77
C VAL A 17 0.62 0.60 -10.96
N GLU A 18 1.68 -0.17 -10.80
CA GLU A 18 2.63 -0.49 -11.85
C GLU A 18 2.98 -1.98 -11.80
N SER A 19 3.55 -2.49 -12.89
CA SER A 19 4.14 -3.81 -12.92
C SER A 19 5.64 -3.75 -13.20
N TYR A 20 6.39 -4.67 -12.62
CA TYR A 20 7.83 -4.76 -12.78
C TYR A 20 8.28 -6.23 -12.80
N TRP A 21 9.37 -6.49 -13.51
CA TRP A 21 10.02 -7.79 -13.53
C TRP A 21 11.11 -7.84 -12.46
N PHE A 22 11.13 -8.92 -11.69
CA PHE A 22 12.17 -9.17 -10.70
C PHE A 22 12.59 -10.63 -10.72
N GLU A 23 13.87 -10.87 -10.52
CA GLU A 23 14.46 -12.20 -10.39
C GLU A 23 15.48 -12.18 -9.26
N ASN A 24 15.60 -13.31 -8.57
CA ASN A 24 16.62 -13.50 -7.54
C ASN A 24 17.00 -14.98 -7.47
N GLU A 25 18.10 -15.32 -8.15
CA GLU A 25 18.62 -16.69 -8.20
C GLU A 25 19.03 -17.23 -6.82
N GLN A 26 19.43 -16.37 -5.88
CA GLN A 26 19.89 -16.79 -4.55
C GLN A 26 18.78 -17.43 -3.71
N ILE A 27 17.53 -17.04 -3.96
CA ILE A 27 16.34 -17.63 -3.32
C ILE A 27 15.53 -18.50 -4.29
N GLY A 28 16.07 -18.78 -5.48
CA GLY A 28 15.39 -19.56 -6.52
C GLY A 28 14.19 -18.86 -7.15
N LEU A 29 14.10 -17.53 -7.04
CA LEU A 29 13.04 -16.75 -7.69
C LEU A 29 13.42 -16.50 -9.16
N GLY A 30 12.82 -17.27 -10.06
CA GLY A 30 12.93 -16.99 -11.50
C GLY A 30 12.24 -15.67 -11.88
N LEU A 31 12.54 -15.17 -13.08
CA LEU A 31 11.96 -13.94 -13.64
C LEU A 31 10.44 -13.91 -13.49
N THR A 32 9.96 -13.06 -12.60
CA THR A 32 8.56 -12.99 -12.17
C THR A 32 8.05 -11.56 -12.30
N ARG A 33 6.85 -11.39 -12.86
CA ARG A 33 6.17 -10.10 -12.92
C ARG A 33 5.38 -9.88 -11.64
N PHE A 34 5.72 -8.81 -10.94
CA PHE A 34 5.04 -8.33 -9.75
C PHE A 34 4.29 -7.04 -10.04
N HIS A 35 3.36 -6.69 -9.15
CA HIS A 35 2.71 -5.40 -9.14
C HIS A 35 3.04 -4.67 -7.85
N ARG A 36 3.12 -3.35 -7.96
CA ARG A 36 3.26 -2.42 -6.85
C ARG A 36 2.11 -1.44 -6.90
N VAL A 37 1.47 -1.17 -5.76
CA VAL A 37 0.50 -0.09 -5.60
C VAL A 37 1.07 0.92 -4.61
N VAL A 38 1.06 2.20 -4.98
CA VAL A 38 1.47 3.30 -4.12
C VAL A 38 0.32 4.29 -4.00
N ILE A 39 -0.12 4.53 -2.76
CA ILE A 39 -1.19 5.48 -2.43
C ILE A 39 -0.61 6.52 -1.47
N PRO A 40 -0.26 7.71 -1.96
CA PRO A 40 0.15 8.81 -1.08
C PRO A 40 -1.05 9.33 -0.30
N PHE A 41 -0.78 9.92 0.87
CA PHE A 41 -1.75 10.67 1.66
C PHE A 41 -1.40 12.17 1.65
N GLU A 42 -2.39 13.04 1.87
CA GLU A 42 -2.10 14.44 2.17
C GLU A 42 -1.17 14.53 3.39
N PRO A 43 -0.12 15.37 3.34
CA PRO A 43 0.76 15.56 4.49
C PRO A 43 -0.03 16.00 5.72
N PHE A 44 0.30 15.44 6.89
CA PHE A 44 -0.38 15.73 8.14
C PHE A 44 0.60 15.81 9.31
N ASP A 45 0.16 16.42 10.41
CA ASP A 45 0.94 16.44 11.65
C ASP A 45 0.82 15.09 12.38
N SER A 46 1.87 14.28 12.31
CA SER A 46 1.91 12.96 12.95
C SER A 46 2.09 13.04 14.47
N GLY A 47 2.53 14.18 15.01
CA GLY A 47 2.88 14.36 16.42
C GLY A 47 4.22 13.74 16.82
N LEU A 48 4.98 13.20 15.86
CA LEU A 48 6.31 12.67 16.07
C LEU A 48 7.32 13.83 16.12
N ASP A 49 8.08 13.92 17.20
CA ASP A 49 9.02 15.02 17.48
C ASP A 49 10.35 14.91 16.71
N TYR A 50 10.60 13.74 16.10
CA TYR A 50 11.82 13.42 15.37
C TYR A 50 11.69 13.56 13.85
N VAL A 51 10.55 14.03 13.33
CA VAL A 51 10.31 14.29 11.90
C VAL A 51 9.82 15.72 11.66
N GLU A 52 10.01 16.24 10.45
CA GLU A 52 9.48 17.55 10.07
C GLU A 52 7.97 17.45 9.81
N GLN A 53 7.20 18.44 10.26
CA GLN A 53 5.74 18.44 10.15
C GLN A 53 5.27 19.56 9.20
N PRO A 54 4.25 19.32 8.34
CA PRO A 54 3.54 18.06 8.16
C PRO A 54 4.38 17.04 7.38
N GLU A 55 4.35 15.78 7.81
CA GLU A 55 5.12 14.71 7.19
C GLU A 55 4.36 14.08 6.01
N SER A 56 5.09 13.66 4.98
CA SER A 56 4.53 12.91 3.87
C SER A 56 4.41 11.43 4.23
N THR A 57 3.34 10.79 3.77
CA THR A 57 3.07 9.39 4.11
C THR A 57 2.44 8.70 2.92
N GLU A 58 2.76 7.43 2.74
CA GLU A 58 2.18 6.61 1.68
C GLU A 58 1.97 5.17 2.15
N LEU A 59 0.92 4.56 1.60
CA LEU A 59 0.74 3.11 1.62
C LEU A 59 1.43 2.57 0.38
N VAL A 60 2.32 1.60 0.59
CA VAL A 60 2.94 0.82 -0.48
C VAL A 60 2.51 -0.62 -0.30
N VAL A 61 2.00 -1.22 -1.38
CA VAL A 61 1.70 -2.65 -1.49
C VAL A 61 2.61 -3.23 -2.56
N GLU A 62 3.41 -4.23 -2.24
CA GLU A 62 4.47 -4.77 -3.10
C GLU A 62 4.42 -6.29 -3.19
N TRP A 63 5.22 -6.83 -4.13
CA TRP A 63 5.36 -8.25 -4.37
C TRP A 63 4.06 -8.97 -4.79
N ALA A 64 3.09 -8.22 -5.33
CA ALA A 64 1.84 -8.79 -5.80
C ALA A 64 2.02 -9.57 -7.11
N LYS A 65 2.23 -10.89 -6.98
CA LYS A 65 2.33 -11.84 -8.09
C LYS A 65 0.93 -12.26 -8.58
N LEU A 66 0.35 -11.45 -9.46
CA LEU A 66 -1.05 -11.65 -9.90
C LEU A 66 -1.24 -12.67 -11.03
N GLY A 67 -0.18 -12.97 -11.79
CA GLY A 67 -0.27 -13.95 -12.88
C GLY A 67 -1.21 -13.57 -14.03
N LEU A 68 -1.54 -12.28 -14.16
CA LEU A 68 -2.39 -11.75 -15.24
C LEU A 68 -1.68 -11.89 -16.60
N ALA A 69 -2.46 -12.09 -17.67
CA ALA A 69 -1.95 -12.03 -19.03
C ALA A 69 -1.58 -10.60 -19.43
N ASP A 70 -2.54 -9.68 -19.29
CA ASP A 70 -2.34 -8.23 -19.38
C ASP A 70 -2.16 -7.66 -17.95
N PRO A 71 -1.00 -7.06 -17.62
CA PRO A 71 -0.73 -6.53 -16.27
C PRO A 71 -1.59 -5.32 -15.91
N SER A 72 -2.23 -4.68 -16.89
CA SER A 72 -3.15 -3.58 -16.68
C SER A 72 -4.60 -4.02 -16.42
N ASP A 73 -4.93 -5.32 -16.60
CA ASP A 73 -6.26 -5.85 -16.36
C ASP A 73 -6.50 -6.17 -14.87
N LEU A 74 -6.55 -5.10 -14.07
CA LEU A 74 -6.64 -5.18 -12.61
C LEU A 74 -8.08 -5.12 -12.08
N ASP A 75 -9.09 -5.22 -12.95
CA ASP A 75 -10.48 -5.15 -12.50
C ASP A 75 -10.86 -6.36 -11.65
N GLY A 76 -11.39 -6.11 -10.45
CA GLY A 76 -11.77 -7.16 -9.52
C GLY A 76 -10.62 -7.79 -8.76
N VAL A 77 -9.36 -7.37 -9.00
CA VAL A 77 -8.20 -7.83 -8.22
C VAL A 77 -8.38 -7.44 -6.75
N ASP A 78 -8.03 -8.36 -5.86
CA ASP A 78 -8.07 -8.19 -4.43
C ASP A 78 -6.66 -8.47 -3.88
N LEU A 79 -6.02 -7.48 -3.25
CA LEU A 79 -4.68 -7.59 -2.68
C LEU A 79 -4.71 -7.82 -1.16
N SER A 80 -5.83 -8.28 -0.61
CA SER A 80 -5.88 -8.67 0.81
C SER A 80 -4.90 -9.79 1.11
N MET A 81 -4.18 -9.65 2.23
CA MET A 81 -3.22 -10.64 2.73
C MET A 81 -3.90 -11.92 3.20
N VAL A 82 -5.22 -11.88 3.40
CA VAL A 82 -6.04 -13.07 3.68
C VAL A 82 -6.12 -14.00 2.46
N LYS A 83 -5.98 -13.46 1.24
CA LYS A 83 -6.14 -14.21 -0.03
C LYS A 83 -4.82 -14.48 -0.74
N HIS A 84 -3.78 -13.71 -0.45
CA HIS A 84 -2.51 -13.77 -1.16
C HIS A 84 -1.35 -13.92 -0.19
N GLU A 85 -0.69 -15.08 -0.26
CA GLU A 85 0.59 -15.28 0.40
C GLU A 85 1.70 -14.52 -0.33
N GLY A 86 2.56 -13.83 0.41
CA GLY A 86 3.74 -13.13 -0.12
C GLY A 86 3.50 -11.69 -0.61
N ILE A 87 2.28 -11.15 -0.48
CA ILE A 87 2.07 -9.70 -0.59
C ILE A 87 2.60 -9.03 0.68
N GLU A 88 3.33 -7.94 0.49
CA GLU A 88 3.75 -7.07 1.58
C GLU A 88 3.08 -5.71 1.45
N ALA A 89 2.74 -5.09 2.57
CA ALA A 89 2.26 -3.73 2.59
C ALA A 89 2.79 -2.98 3.79
N SER A 90 3.09 -1.70 3.59
CA SER A 90 3.63 -0.83 4.62
C SER A 90 3.12 0.59 4.49
N ILE A 91 2.92 1.24 5.64
CA ILE A 91 2.77 2.68 5.76
C ILE A 91 4.12 3.28 6.12
N TYR A 92 4.61 4.15 5.25
CA TYR A 92 5.85 4.90 5.44
C TYR A 92 5.53 6.17 6.22
N LEU A 93 6.02 6.26 7.45
CA LEU A 93 5.84 7.43 8.30
C LEU A 93 7.18 7.80 8.94
N GLY A 94 7.71 8.98 8.58
CA GLY A 94 9.08 9.35 8.93
C GLY A 94 10.08 8.39 8.30
N SER A 95 10.97 7.83 9.11
CA SER A 95 11.96 6.82 8.69
C SER A 95 11.50 5.38 8.93
N ALA A 96 10.25 5.16 9.35
CA ALA A 96 9.75 3.84 9.74
C ALA A 96 8.92 3.19 8.62
N HIS A 97 9.19 1.89 8.42
CA HIS A 97 8.46 1.02 7.50
C HIS A 97 7.46 0.19 8.30
N ASN A 98 6.28 0.74 8.54
CA ASN A 98 5.31 0.11 9.43
C ASN A 98 4.52 -0.95 8.67
N TRP A 99 4.65 -2.22 9.07
CA TRP A 99 3.86 -3.29 8.47
C TRP A 99 2.36 -2.96 8.52
N THR A 100 1.66 -3.29 7.43
CA THR A 100 0.25 -2.99 7.28
C THR A 100 -0.47 -4.24 6.82
N HIS A 101 -1.29 -4.80 7.70
CA HIS A 101 -2.09 -5.97 7.37
C HIS A 101 -3.32 -5.56 6.56
N LEU A 102 -3.39 -5.99 5.29
CA LEU A 102 -4.52 -5.69 4.40
C LEU A 102 -5.64 -6.72 4.59
N GLU A 103 -6.69 -6.36 5.32
CA GLU A 103 -7.89 -7.17 5.47
C GLU A 103 -8.74 -7.16 4.18
N GLN A 104 -8.83 -5.99 3.54
CA GLN A 104 -9.47 -5.80 2.25
C GLN A 104 -8.67 -4.81 1.41
N PHE A 105 -8.39 -5.14 0.15
CA PHE A 105 -7.81 -4.20 -0.81
C PHE A 105 -8.33 -4.52 -2.21
N ARG A 106 -9.44 -3.90 -2.63
CA ARG A 106 -10.10 -4.26 -3.90
C ARG A 106 -9.94 -3.16 -4.93
N LEU A 107 -9.50 -3.54 -6.13
CA LEU A 107 -9.48 -2.70 -7.32
C LEU A 107 -10.75 -2.93 -8.14
N THR A 108 -11.46 -1.86 -8.48
CA THR A 108 -12.66 -1.90 -9.34
C THR A 108 -12.50 -0.89 -10.46
N ARG A 109 -12.64 -1.32 -11.71
CA ARG A 109 -12.45 -0.47 -12.89
C ARG A 109 -13.42 0.70 -12.89
N VAL A 110 -12.89 1.87 -13.19
CA VAL A 110 -13.60 3.13 -13.43
C VAL A 110 -12.98 3.81 -14.67
N ASP A 111 -13.62 4.82 -15.23
CA ASP A 111 -13.27 5.41 -16.55
C ASP A 111 -11.76 5.50 -16.85
N ALA A 112 -10.99 6.15 -15.97
CA ALA A 112 -9.55 6.40 -16.19
C ALA A 112 -8.63 5.66 -15.21
N GLY A 113 -9.09 4.55 -14.61
CA GLY A 113 -8.28 3.78 -13.67
C GLY A 113 -9.09 2.81 -12.82
N PHE A 114 -8.76 2.72 -11.53
CA PHE A 114 -9.41 1.83 -10.59
C PHE A 114 -9.80 2.60 -9.34
N HIS A 115 -11.03 2.41 -8.87
CA HIS A 115 -11.40 2.72 -7.50
C HIS A 115 -10.80 1.64 -6.59
N VAL A 116 -10.21 2.08 -5.49
CA VAL A 116 -9.62 1.22 -4.46
C VAL A 116 -10.42 1.40 -3.19
N ARG A 117 -10.82 0.27 -2.60
CA ARG A 117 -11.31 0.21 -1.22
C ARG A 117 -10.32 -0.56 -0.36
N CYS A 118 -9.80 0.09 0.67
CA CYS A 118 -8.80 -0.45 1.59
C CYS A 118 -9.37 -0.51 3.02
N VAL A 119 -9.20 -1.66 3.67
CA VAL A 119 -9.37 -1.85 5.12
C VAL A 119 -8.12 -2.56 5.62
N ALA A 120 -7.45 -1.96 6.59
CA ALA A 120 -6.17 -2.43 7.07
C ALA A 120 -5.93 -2.16 8.56
N VAL A 121 -4.94 -2.85 9.11
CA VAL A 121 -4.36 -2.57 10.42
C VAL A 121 -2.89 -2.23 10.25
N VAL A 122 -2.47 -1.05 10.72
CA VAL A 122 -1.08 -0.58 10.68
C VAL A 122 -0.38 -0.94 11.99
N GLU A 123 0.74 -1.65 11.90
CA GLU A 123 1.51 -2.18 13.02
C GLU A 123 2.65 -1.25 13.45
N PHE A 124 2.30 -0.10 14.01
CA PHE A 124 3.29 0.86 14.51
C PHE A 124 4.13 0.38 15.70
N ALA A 125 3.59 -0.53 16.52
CA ALA A 125 4.22 -0.93 17.76
C ALA A 125 5.54 -1.69 17.53
N ASN A 126 5.66 -2.42 16.42
CA ASN A 126 6.87 -3.17 16.08
C ASN A 126 8.07 -2.25 15.82
N GLU A 127 7.82 -1.13 15.15
CA GLU A 127 8.84 -0.11 14.84
C GLU A 127 9.02 0.92 15.97
N GLY A 128 8.26 0.78 17.07
CA GLY A 128 8.32 1.70 18.19
C GLY A 128 7.73 3.09 17.91
N VAL A 129 6.88 3.21 16.88
CA VAL A 129 6.34 4.50 16.42
C VAL A 129 5.14 4.96 17.26
N ALA A 130 4.15 4.08 17.46
CA ALA A 130 2.86 4.36 18.08
C ALA A 130 2.13 3.05 18.45
N ASN A 131 0.91 3.14 18.99
CA ASN A 131 0.02 1.97 19.07
C ASN A 131 -0.46 1.57 17.66
N ASN A 132 -0.75 0.28 17.45
CA ASN A 132 -1.32 -0.19 16.19
C ASN A 132 -2.69 0.47 15.93
N GLU A 133 -2.99 0.78 14.68
CA GLU A 133 -4.19 1.53 14.31
C GLU A 133 -4.94 0.91 13.12
N PRO A 134 -6.28 0.83 13.16
CA PRO A 134 -7.05 0.53 11.97
C PRO A 134 -7.02 1.72 10.99
N LEU A 135 -7.12 1.41 9.70
CA LEU A 135 -7.21 2.40 8.64
C LEU A 135 -8.16 1.89 7.56
N GLU A 136 -9.25 2.62 7.32
CA GLU A 136 -10.16 2.42 6.20
C GLU A 136 -10.20 3.67 5.32
N PHE A 137 -10.07 3.46 4.01
CA PHE A 137 -10.19 4.53 3.06
C PHE A 137 -10.60 4.04 1.66
N GLU A 138 -11.04 4.99 0.84
CA GLU A 138 -11.27 4.78 -0.57
C GLU A 138 -10.51 5.84 -1.39
N THR A 139 -9.97 5.44 -2.54
CA THR A 139 -9.28 6.37 -3.45
C THR A 139 -9.33 5.86 -4.90
N LYS A 140 -8.64 6.54 -5.80
CA LYS A 140 -8.42 6.10 -7.18
C LYS A 140 -6.94 5.85 -7.42
N VAL A 141 -6.64 4.84 -8.24
CA VAL A 141 -5.30 4.58 -8.76
C VAL A 141 -5.34 4.45 -10.28
N THR A 142 -4.25 4.83 -10.94
CA THR A 142 -4.07 4.65 -12.39
C THR A 142 -2.95 3.67 -12.65
N TYR A 143 -3.10 2.81 -13.65
CA TYR A 143 -1.98 1.97 -14.10
C TYR A 143 -0.91 2.82 -14.78
N ARG A 144 0.35 2.58 -14.44
CA ARG A 144 1.53 3.19 -15.05
C ARG A 144 2.46 2.08 -15.52
N GLY A 145 2.86 2.14 -16.79
CA GLY A 145 3.75 1.15 -17.40
C GLY A 145 3.22 0.63 -18.72
N GLU A 146 3.99 -0.25 -19.36
CA GLU A 146 3.56 -0.98 -20.54
C GLU A 146 2.57 -2.09 -20.14
N ALA A 147 1.57 -2.32 -21.00
CA ALA A 147 0.60 -3.41 -20.90
C ALA A 147 1.04 -4.57 -21.78
#